data_AF-A0A819N0S2-F1
#
_entry.id   AF-A0A819N0S2-F1
#
_cell.length_a   1.000
_cell.length_b   1.000
_cell.length_c   1.000
_cell.angle_alpha   90.00
_cell.angle_beta   90.00
_cell.angle_gamma   90.00
#
_symmetry.space_group_name_H-M   'P 1'
#
loop_
_entity.id
_entity.type
_entity.pdbx_description
1 polymer ?
#
loop_
_entity_poly.entity_id
_entity_poly.type
_entity_poly.pdbx_seq_one_letter_code
_entity_poly.pdbx_strand_id
1 'polypeptide(L)'
;EKNLNDAEILERDMQWLSQAQVVVAEVTQPSLGVGFEIARAITLNKPVLCLFRPSCGLRLSALIRGSANNRSFFVGNYEQREDFEKFIQEFMGYYKEMGLTFSSIFQQLFGKKEMRILMVGLDAAGLFFI
;
A
#
# COMPACT_ATOMS: atom_id res chain seq x y z
N GLU A 1 -15.19 -13.19 -3.63
CA GLU A 1 -15.94 -13.03 -2.36
C GLU A 1 -17.18 -13.91 -2.28
N LYS A 2 -17.98 -14.08 -3.35
CA LYS A 2 -19.28 -14.79 -3.34
C LYS A 2 -19.33 -16.23 -2.75
N ASN A 3 -18.20 -16.86 -2.44
CA ASN A 3 -18.14 -18.24 -1.93
C ASN A 3 -17.43 -18.35 -0.56
N LEU A 4 -17.06 -17.23 0.06
CA LEU A 4 -16.42 -17.20 1.39
C LEU A 4 -17.32 -16.45 2.37
N ASN A 5 -17.32 -16.87 3.63
CA ASN A 5 -17.93 -16.08 4.70
C ASN A 5 -17.01 -14.92 5.13
N ASP A 6 -17.56 -13.97 5.88
CA ASP A 6 -16.85 -12.74 6.28
C ASP A 6 -15.55 -13.03 7.06
N ALA A 7 -15.52 -14.08 7.88
CA ALA A 7 -14.33 -14.44 8.64
C ALA A 7 -13.23 -15.03 7.75
N GLU A 8 -13.60 -15.82 6.73
CA GLU A 8 -12.66 -16.35 5.75
C GLU A 8 -12.08 -15.25 4.86
N ILE A 9 -12.88 -14.25 4.50
CA ILE A 9 -12.42 -13.06 3.77
C ILE A 9 -11.40 -12.30 4.63
N LEU A 10 -11.74 -12.01 5.89
CA LEU A 10 -10.83 -11.35 6.82
C LEU A 10 -9.54 -12.14 6.99
N GLU A 11 -9.60 -13.45 7.22
CA GLU A 11 -8.41 -14.27 7.41
C GLU A 11 -7.49 -14.23 6.19
N ARG A 12 -8.03 -14.43 4.99
CA ARG A 12 -7.29 -14.37 3.74
C ARG A 12 -6.61 -13.01 3.54
N ASP A 13 -7.35 -11.92 3.72
CA ASP A 13 -6.84 -10.58 3.47
C ASP A 13 -5.77 -10.21 4.51
N MET A 14 -5.95 -10.62 5.77
CA MET A 14 -4.93 -10.47 6.81
C MET A 14 -3.69 -11.33 6.55
N GLN A 15 -3.85 -12.53 5.98
CA GLN A 15 -2.71 -13.35 5.56
C GLN A 15 -1.92 -12.66 4.43
N TRP A 16 -2.59 -12.13 3.40
CA TRP A 16 -1.92 -11.37 2.35
C TRP A 16 -1.20 -10.13 2.89
N LEU A 17 -1.86 -9.35 3.76
CA LEU A 17 -1.28 -8.19 4.41
C LEU A 17 -0.03 -8.53 5.24
N SER A 18 -0.07 -9.65 5.98
CA SER A 18 1.08 -10.11 6.77
C SER A 18 2.30 -10.45 5.89
N GLN A 19 2.03 -11.01 4.71
CA GLN A 19 3.01 -11.50 3.76
C GLN A 19 3.59 -10.41 2.85
N ALA A 20 2.87 -9.31 2.67
CA ALA A 20 3.29 -8.15 1.90
C ALA A 20 4.54 -7.49 2.50
N GLN A 21 5.42 -6.99 1.65
CA GLN A 21 6.56 -6.18 2.07
C GLN A 21 6.17 -4.71 2.21
N VAL A 22 5.25 -4.24 1.36
CA VAL A 22 4.73 -2.88 1.34
C VAL A 22 3.25 -2.89 1.00
N VAL A 23 2.53 -1.85 1.41
CA VAL A 23 1.11 -1.65 1.12
C VAL A 23 0.95 -0.36 0.32
N VAL A 24 0.19 -0.41 -0.77
CA VAL A 24 -0.21 0.77 -1.53
C VAL A 24 -1.73 0.87 -1.45
N ALA A 25 -2.25 2.03 -1.09
CA ALA A 25 -3.68 2.25 -0.88
C ALA A 25 -4.19 3.42 -1.72
N GLU A 26 -5.17 3.19 -2.60
CA GLU A 26 -5.95 4.26 -3.21
C GLU A 26 -7.04 4.68 -2.22
N VAL A 27 -7.04 5.95 -1.83
CA VAL A 27 -7.87 6.48 -0.73
C VAL A 27 -8.73 7.66 -1.17
N THR A 28 -9.03 7.76 -2.46
CA THR A 28 -9.93 8.79 -3.00
C THR A 28 -11.36 8.54 -2.56
N GLN A 29 -11.86 7.31 -2.68
CA GLN A 29 -13.12 6.91 -2.08
C GLN A 29 -12.94 6.50 -0.61
N PRO A 30 -13.74 7.06 0.32
CA PRO A 30 -13.80 6.55 1.68
C PRO A 30 -14.24 5.08 1.72
N SER A 31 -13.45 4.23 2.37
CA SER A 31 -13.76 2.82 2.56
C SER A 31 -13.35 2.37 3.96
N LEU A 32 -14.30 1.76 4.69
CA LEU A 32 -14.04 1.20 6.02
C LEU A 32 -13.04 0.04 5.96
N GLY A 33 -13.15 -0.82 4.94
CA GLY A 33 -12.23 -1.94 4.71
C GLY A 33 -10.80 -1.46 4.47
N VAL A 34 -10.63 -0.51 3.55
CA VAL A 34 -9.30 0.07 3.25
C VAL A 34 -8.71 0.75 4.48
N GLY A 35 -9.53 1.50 5.24
CA GLY A 35 -9.09 2.11 6.50
C GLY A 35 -8.63 1.06 7.53
N PHE A 36 -9.35 -0.05 7.64
CA PHE A 36 -9.00 -1.17 8.53
C PHE A 36 -7.68 -1.83 8.12
N GLU A 37 -7.49 -2.11 6.83
CA GLU A 37 -6.26 -2.69 6.27
C GLU A 37 -5.06 -1.78 6.48
N ILE A 38 -5.21 -0.47 6.24
CA ILE A 38 -4.15 0.53 6.49
C ILE A 38 -3.77 0.56 7.97
N ALA A 39 -4.74 0.62 8.88
CA ALA A 39 -4.46 0.64 10.32
C ALA A 39 -3.72 -0.63 10.77
N ARG A 40 -4.10 -1.78 10.20
CA ARG A 40 -3.41 -3.04 10.45
C ARG A 40 -2.00 -3.06 9.86
N ALA A 41 -1.80 -2.52 8.66
CA ALA A 41 -0.48 -2.40 8.02
C ALA A 41 0.49 -1.58 8.89
N ILE A 42 0.03 -0.44 9.42
CA ILE A 42 0.79 0.40 10.35
C ILE A 42 1.20 -0.40 11.59
N THR A 43 0.26 -1.15 12.18
CA THR A 43 0.53 -1.98 13.38
C THR A 43 1.54 -3.09 13.11
N LEU A 44 1.57 -3.60 11.87
CA LEU A 44 2.54 -4.58 11.40
C LEU A 44 3.88 -3.96 10.95
N ASN A 45 4.07 -2.64 11.17
CA ASN A 45 5.23 -1.86 10.73
C ASN A 45 5.51 -2.00 9.23
N LYS A 46 4.47 -2.21 8.42
CA LYS A 46 4.61 -2.26 6.96
C LYS A 46 4.73 -0.84 6.44
N PRO A 47 5.65 -0.58 5.49
CA PRO A 47 5.59 0.59 4.63
C PRO A 47 4.21 0.75 3.98
N VAL A 48 3.64 1.95 4.06
CA VAL A 48 2.35 2.28 3.44
C VAL A 48 2.51 3.52 2.55
N LEU A 49 2.01 3.44 1.33
CA LEU A 49 1.79 4.57 0.44
C LEU A 49 0.28 4.74 0.23
N CYS A 50 -0.28 5.87 0.63
CA CYS A 50 -1.66 6.25 0.31
C CYS A 50 -1.68 7.24 -0.85
N LEU A 51 -2.51 7.02 -1.85
CA LEU A 51 -2.68 7.87 -3.02
C LEU A 51 -4.11 8.42 -3.07
N PHE A 52 -4.22 9.75 -3.13
CA PHE A 52 -5.47 10.48 -3.09
C PHE A 52 -5.60 11.36 -4.33
N ARG A 53 -6.78 11.47 -4.93
CA ARG A 53 -7.09 12.38 -6.03
C ARG A 53 -7.89 13.60 -5.55
N PRO A 54 -7.27 14.78 -5.36
CA PRO A 54 -7.98 15.98 -4.88
C PRO A 54 -9.11 16.47 -5.78
N SER A 55 -9.01 16.28 -7.11
CA SER A 55 -10.02 16.72 -8.07
C SER A 55 -11.40 16.06 -7.91
N CYS A 56 -11.53 14.97 -7.14
CA CYS A 56 -12.83 14.34 -6.87
C CYS A 56 -13.77 15.18 -5.98
N GLY A 57 -13.29 16.29 -5.40
CA GLY A 57 -14.07 17.17 -4.53
C GLY A 57 -14.28 16.63 -3.11
N LEU A 58 -13.79 15.43 -2.81
CA LEU A 58 -13.78 14.87 -1.45
C LEU A 58 -12.59 15.41 -0.65
N ARG A 59 -12.67 15.27 0.67
CA ARG A 59 -11.57 15.57 1.57
C ARG A 59 -10.98 14.25 2.08
N LEU A 60 -9.67 14.07 1.90
CA LEU A 60 -8.96 12.93 2.51
C LEU A 60 -9.15 12.93 4.03
N SER A 61 -9.40 11.73 4.58
CA SER A 61 -9.51 11.51 6.03
C SER A 61 -8.34 12.12 6.79
N ALA A 62 -8.64 12.86 7.86
CA ALA A 62 -7.63 13.46 8.73
C ALA A 62 -6.74 12.41 9.41
N LEU A 63 -7.26 11.20 9.67
CA LEU A 63 -6.50 10.10 10.25
C LEU A 63 -5.44 9.58 9.27
N ILE A 64 -5.80 9.42 7.99
CA ILE A 64 -4.85 8.99 6.96
C ILE A 64 -3.82 10.09 6.72
N ARG A 65 -4.28 11.33 6.51
CA ARG A 65 -3.37 12.46 6.27
C ARG A 65 -2.43 12.72 7.45
N GLY A 66 -2.93 12.61 8.68
CA GLY A 66 -2.14 12.81 9.91
C GLY A 66 -1.19 11.65 10.23
N SER A 67 -1.36 10.47 9.61
CA SER A 67 -0.45 9.34 9.79
C SER A 67 0.84 9.45 8.97
N ALA A 68 0.89 10.38 8.00
CA ALA A 68 2.07 10.62 7.17
C ALA A 68 3.28 11.02 8.02
N ASN A 69 4.39 10.30 7.85
CA ASN A 69 5.60 10.49 8.64
C ASN A 69 6.90 10.53 7.81
N ASN A 70 6.79 10.46 6.47
CA ASN A 70 7.92 10.49 5.51
C ASN A 70 9.00 9.42 5.77
N ARG A 71 8.66 8.35 6.50
CA ARG A 71 9.57 7.25 6.82
C ARG A 71 8.96 5.91 6.46
N SER A 72 7.82 5.59 7.08
CA SER A 72 7.08 4.34 6.87
C SER A 72 5.68 4.55 6.31
N PHE A 73 5.17 5.79 6.36
CA PHE A 73 3.83 6.13 5.90
C PHE A 73 3.89 7.39 5.04
N PHE A 74 3.46 7.25 3.79
CA PHE A 74 3.50 8.29 2.77
C PHE A 74 2.09 8.57 2.26
N VAL A 75 1.82 9.83 1.93
CA VAL A 75 0.57 10.26 1.31
C VAL A 75 0.92 11.09 0.09
N GLY A 76 0.57 10.59 -1.10
CA GLY A 76 0.72 11.28 -2.38
C GLY A 76 -0.63 11.79 -2.88
N ASN A 77 -0.64 12.98 -3.47
CA ASN A 77 -1.79 13.47 -4.24
C ASN A 77 -1.49 13.25 -5.72
N TYR A 78 -2.36 12.54 -6.44
CA TYR A 78 -2.20 12.28 -7.88
C TYR A 78 -3.41 12.82 -8.65
N GLU A 79 -3.24 13.19 -9.93
CA GLU A 79 -4.36 13.61 -10.78
C GLU A 79 -4.48 12.72 -12.02
N GLN A 80 -3.35 12.35 -12.62
CA GLN A 80 -3.29 11.50 -13.80
C GLN A 80 -2.60 10.17 -13.50
N ARG A 81 -2.73 9.23 -14.43
CA ARG A 81 -2.13 7.89 -14.29
C ARG A 81 -0.61 7.97 -14.16
N GLU A 82 0.01 8.91 -14.86
CA GLU A 82 1.44 9.16 -14.87
C GLU A 82 1.93 9.60 -13.48
N ASP A 83 1.16 10.45 -12.78
CA ASP A 83 1.45 10.83 -11.40
C ASP A 83 1.40 9.62 -10.46
N PHE A 84 0.37 8.79 -10.62
CA PHE A 84 0.17 7.58 -9.83
C PHE A 84 1.34 6.61 -10.00
N GLU A 85 1.71 6.30 -11.24
CA GLU A 85 2.83 5.43 -11.57
C GLU A 85 4.15 6.00 -11.04
N LYS A 86 4.35 7.31 -11.16
CA LYS A 86 5.53 8.00 -10.61
C LYS A 86 5.62 7.86 -9.09
N PHE A 87 4.55 8.10 -8.34
CA PHE A 87 4.58 7.95 -6.87
C PHE A 87 4.91 6.52 -6.44
N ILE A 88 4.36 5.51 -7.15
CA ILE A 88 4.70 4.12 -6.88
C ILE A 88 6.18 3.87 -7.16
N GLN A 89 6.72 4.34 -8.29
CA GLN A 89 8.13 4.17 -8.62
C GLN A 89 9.05 4.84 -7.60
N GLU A 90 8.74 6.06 -7.15
CA GLU A 90 9.51 6.78 -6.14
C GLU A 90 9.47 6.06 -4.79
N PHE A 91 8.28 5.63 -4.34
CA PHE A 91 8.12 4.86 -3.11
C PHE A 91 8.89 3.54 -3.16
N MET A 92 8.78 2.81 -4.26
CA MET A 92 9.51 1.56 -4.47
C MET A 92 11.02 1.81 -4.58
N GLY A 93 11.45 2.92 -5.17
CA GLY A 93 12.85 3.35 -5.22
C GLY A 93 13.42 3.60 -3.83
N TYR A 94 12.70 4.36 -3.00
CA TYR A 94 13.05 4.63 -1.60
C TYR A 94 13.27 3.32 -0.82
N TYR A 95 12.35 2.37 -0.94
CA TYR A 95 12.47 1.08 -0.25
C TYR A 95 13.43 0.10 -0.91
N LYS A 96 13.69 0.24 -2.21
CA LYS A 96 14.73 -0.52 -2.89
C LYS A 96 16.11 -0.01 -2.48
N GLU A 97 16.33 1.29 -2.29
CA GLU A 97 17.63 1.82 -1.83
C GLU A 97 17.88 1.49 -0.36
N MET A 98 16.88 1.69 0.50
CA MET A 98 16.94 1.20 1.88
C MET A 98 17.11 -0.32 1.94
N GLY A 99 16.46 -1.04 1.02
CA GLY A 99 16.53 -2.47 0.86
C GLY A 99 17.84 -2.98 0.28
N LEU A 100 18.48 -2.29 -0.67
CA LEU A 100 19.77 -2.63 -1.32
C LEU A 100 20.92 -2.53 -0.32
N THR A 101 20.80 -1.63 0.65
CA THR A 101 21.69 -1.55 1.81
C THR A 101 21.66 -2.85 2.64
N PHE A 102 20.48 -3.50 2.75
CA PHE A 102 20.34 -4.81 3.39
C PHE A 102 20.52 -5.99 2.42
N SER A 103 20.17 -5.83 1.14
CA SER A 103 20.07 -6.91 0.16
C SER A 103 21.41 -7.29 -0.43
N SER A 104 22.38 -6.38 -0.54
CA SER A 104 23.72 -6.74 -1.00
C SER A 104 24.35 -7.81 -0.09
N ILE A 105 24.19 -7.68 1.23
CA ILE A 105 24.68 -8.64 2.22
C ILE A 105 23.77 -9.88 2.30
N PHE A 106 22.44 -9.71 2.27
CA PHE A 106 21.50 -10.83 2.44
C PHE A 106 21.22 -11.64 1.16
N GLN A 107 21.21 -11.04 -0.04
CA GLN A 107 21.04 -11.77 -1.31
C GLN A 107 22.21 -12.71 -1.60
N GLN A 108 23.40 -12.38 -1.10
CA GLN A 108 24.59 -13.23 -1.24
C GLN A 108 24.51 -14.46 -0.32
N LEU A 109 23.71 -14.40 0.76
CA LEU A 109 23.53 -15.48 1.73
C LEU A 109 22.23 -16.27 1.54
N PHE A 110 21.15 -15.64 1.06
CA PHE A 110 19.84 -16.25 0.90
C PHE A 110 19.19 -15.78 -0.40
N GLY A 111 18.95 -16.73 -1.31
CA GLY A 111 18.47 -16.49 -2.67
C GLY A 111 17.22 -15.60 -2.79
N LYS A 112 17.11 -14.93 -3.95
CA LYS A 112 16.13 -13.88 -4.28
C LYS A 112 14.71 -14.17 -3.76
N LYS A 113 14.24 -13.33 -2.84
CA LYS A 113 12.81 -13.24 -2.47
C LYS A 113 12.17 -12.14 -3.31
N GLU A 114 11.21 -12.50 -4.16
CA GLU A 114 10.42 -11.52 -4.92
C GLU A 114 9.64 -10.60 -3.95
N MET A 115 9.53 -9.32 -4.30
CA MET A 115 8.78 -8.33 -3.52
C MET A 115 7.28 -8.52 -3.76
N ARG A 116 6.51 -8.68 -2.69
CA ARG A 116 5.05 -8.76 -2.72
C ARG A 116 4.47 -7.42 -2.28
N ILE A 117 3.77 -6.78 -3.20
CA ILE A 117 3.06 -5.52 -3.00
C ILE A 117 1.60 -5.88 -2.76
N LEU A 118 0.99 -5.36 -1.70
CA LEU A 118 -0.46 -5.43 -1.55
C LEU A 118 -1.07 -4.08 -1.92
N MET A 119 -1.94 -4.07 -2.93
CA MET A 119 -2.73 -2.90 -3.31
C MET A 119 -4.14 -2.98 -2.74
N VAL A 120 -4.59 -1.93 -2.06
CA VAL A 120 -5.93 -1.82 -1.47
C VAL A 120 -6.63 -0.55 -1.96
N GLY A 121 -7.97 -0.58 -2.08
CA GLY A 121 -8.74 0.54 -2.62
C GLY A 121 -8.87 0.48 -4.14
N LEU A 122 -10.12 0.50 -4.61
CA LEU A 122 -10.50 0.51 -6.02
C LEU A 122 -11.49 1.66 -6.23
N ASP A 123 -11.06 2.68 -6.97
CA ASP A 123 -11.97 3.46 -7.81
C ASP A 123 -11.79 2.98 -9.26
N ALA A 124 -12.88 3.00 -10.02
CA ALA A 124 -13.24 2.60 -11.39
C ALA A 124 -12.18 2.42 -12.50
N ALA A 125 -10.89 2.68 -12.28
CA ALA A 125 -9.82 2.54 -13.27
C ALA A 125 -9.25 1.11 -13.43
N GLY A 126 -9.71 0.13 -12.65
CA GLY A 126 -9.45 -1.29 -12.91
C GLY A 126 -7.97 -1.71 -12.91
N LEU A 127 -7.09 -1.02 -12.17
CA LEU A 127 -5.69 -1.41 -12.05
C LEU A 127 -5.55 -2.55 -11.02
N PHE A 128 -5.76 -3.77 -11.50
CA PHE A 128 -5.25 -4.98 -10.84
C PHE A 128 -3.78 -5.16 -11.21
N PHE A 129 -2.89 -5.10 -10.23
CA PHE A 129 -1.59 -5.76 -10.30
C PHE A 129 -1.46 -6.67 -9.08
N ILE A 130 -1.44 -7.97 -9.34
CA ILE A 130 -1.06 -9.03 -8.39
C ILE A 130 0.46 -9.15 -8.43
#